data_AF-A0A945PFF9-F1
#
_entry.id   AF-A0A945PFF9-F1
#
_cell.length_a   1.000
_cell.length_b   1.000
_cell.length_c   1.000
_cell.angle_alpha   90.00
_cell.angle_beta   90.00
_cell.angle_gamma   90.00
#
_symmetry.space_group_name_H-M   'P 1'
#
loop_
_entity.id
_entity.type
_entity.pdbx_description
1 polymer ?
#
loop_
_entity_poly.entity_id
_entity_poly.type
_entity_poly.pdbx_seq_one_letter_code
_entity_poly.pdbx_strand_id
1 'polypeptide(L)'
;MKTLPLYLGIILVVAAIAGGVSMLLQPPPPPPAPLEPPVDLGPTPAEIAEQKRLAAREVEKQDDEDSRRILYEQVSQTAPELSDAWLADMCQYVRTEEELTAYWEEILEKGRKYEAVYTEANAEEGEVLSGLAQVYIFEAREFIHTQTPDADKLRRKVPNLLALAVYRAWAASVDGELSRKRGRKKSVADMLLAVGQPVESETAIVEAAQKEAIIPDETKSSYLIEALAGIDLQVELAEVEGEDPRDFMEQRIRLHEVALVEGFTFIGRKVQEARERYSQNTSSAAPATVAIGRWNAMLNERLLSLGKIYIDAALAETTYRGRQQKYADLGFDALAMVFQRSKTRAAITVLREANKIQRYNLWQMGRASWRQAQLAVKSGKKEEADDHFFTAKQRYLQTLSRLERSKQHVVLEEFNRLQAEITSWAQTKAEVAEG
;
A
#
# COMPACT_ATOMS: atom_id res chain seq x y z
N MET A 1 21.16 -39.28 -16.85
CA MET A 1 22.30 -39.40 -15.91
C MET A 1 21.90 -38.73 -14.60
N LYS A 2 21.82 -39.55 -13.54
CA LYS A 2 21.90 -39.33 -12.06
C LYS A 2 21.21 -38.07 -11.49
N THR A 3 20.14 -38.04 -10.68
CA THR A 3 19.64 -38.76 -9.47
C THR A 3 20.55 -38.79 -8.22
N LEU A 4 20.14 -38.00 -7.19
CA LEU A 4 20.22 -38.16 -5.70
C LEU A 4 21.61 -38.44 -5.05
N PRO A 5 21.80 -38.36 -3.69
CA PRO A 5 20.88 -38.24 -2.53
C PRO A 5 21.30 -37.16 -1.48
N LEU A 6 20.62 -36.77 -0.39
CA LEU A 6 19.85 -37.41 0.70
C LEU A 6 20.55 -38.55 1.45
N TYR A 7 21.74 -38.33 2.02
CA TYR A 7 22.32 -39.18 3.09
C TYR A 7 23.42 -38.40 3.84
N LEU A 8 23.07 -37.66 4.89
CA LEU A 8 24.03 -37.20 5.91
C LEU A 8 23.34 -36.84 7.24
N GLY A 9 22.22 -37.48 7.53
CA GLY A 9 21.86 -37.84 8.89
C GLY A 9 22.20 -39.33 9.06
N ILE A 10 22.71 -39.71 10.24
CA ILE A 10 22.95 -41.11 10.69
C ILE A 10 24.34 -41.70 10.35
N ILE A 11 25.46 -41.08 10.78
CA ILE A 11 26.76 -41.79 10.97
C ILE A 11 27.50 -41.43 12.29
N LEU A 12 26.95 -40.60 13.19
CA LEU A 12 27.66 -40.26 14.44
C LEU A 12 26.86 -40.48 15.73
N VAL A 13 26.11 -41.59 15.79
CA VAL A 13 25.52 -42.06 17.07
C VAL A 13 25.76 -43.56 17.37
N VAL A 14 26.28 -44.42 16.48
CA VAL A 14 26.42 -45.87 16.82
C VAL A 14 27.73 -46.49 16.34
N ALA A 15 28.85 -46.00 16.87
CA ALA A 15 30.09 -46.78 17.01
C ALA A 15 30.58 -46.80 18.47
N ALA A 16 29.63 -46.68 19.40
CA ALA A 16 29.70 -47.41 20.66
C ALA A 16 29.13 -48.81 20.38
N ILE A 17 29.75 -49.86 20.91
CA ILE A 17 29.49 -51.30 20.68
C ILE A 17 30.31 -51.90 19.53
N ALA A 18 31.64 -51.90 19.65
CA ALA A 18 32.54 -52.99 19.19
C ALA A 18 34.02 -52.73 19.58
N GLY A 19 34.26 -52.14 20.76
CA GLY A 19 35.60 -52.02 21.36
C GLY A 19 35.76 -52.89 22.61
N GLY A 20 34.91 -53.91 22.75
CA GLY A 20 35.04 -54.92 23.79
C GLY A 20 36.01 -56.01 23.32
N VAL A 21 36.89 -56.41 24.22
CA VAL A 21 37.87 -57.52 24.09
C VAL A 21 39.18 -57.16 23.37
N SER A 22 39.99 -56.31 24.00
CA SER A 22 41.44 -56.46 24.01
C SER A 22 42.01 -56.02 25.36
N MET A 23 41.42 -56.57 26.43
CA MET A 23 42.13 -56.75 27.70
C MET A 23 42.85 -58.09 27.63
N LEU A 24 44.18 -58.07 27.57
CA LEU A 24 45.10 -59.01 28.24
C LEU A 24 46.52 -58.72 27.73
N LEU A 25 47.45 -58.49 28.67
CA LEU A 25 48.89 -58.28 28.49
C LEU A 25 49.41 -56.82 28.44
N GLN A 26 48.92 -55.95 29.33
CA GLN A 26 49.73 -54.81 29.78
C GLN A 26 49.89 -54.85 31.31
N PRO A 27 51.12 -54.71 31.84
CA PRO A 27 51.37 -54.70 33.28
C PRO A 27 50.77 -53.43 33.94
N PRO A 28 50.33 -53.51 35.21
CA PRO A 28 49.58 -52.44 35.85
C PRO A 28 50.43 -51.16 36.01
N PRO A 29 49.91 -49.98 35.65
CA PRO A 29 50.57 -48.70 35.93
C PRO A 29 50.56 -48.38 37.44
N PRO A 30 51.57 -47.67 37.96
CA PRO A 30 51.70 -47.33 39.38
C PRO A 30 50.56 -46.42 39.87
N PRO A 31 50.21 -46.46 41.17
CA PRO A 31 49.04 -45.77 41.71
C PRO A 31 49.13 -44.24 41.50
N PRO A 32 48.03 -43.58 41.09
CA PRO A 32 47.99 -42.14 40.90
C PRO A 32 48.15 -41.41 42.24
N ALA A 33 48.96 -40.35 42.24
CA ALA A 33 49.06 -39.42 43.35
C ALA A 33 47.70 -38.75 43.65
N PRO A 34 47.44 -38.29 44.89
CA PRO A 34 46.16 -37.68 45.25
C PRO A 34 45.87 -36.47 44.35
N LEU A 35 44.76 -36.52 43.61
CA LEU A 35 44.24 -35.37 42.88
C LEU A 35 43.80 -34.31 43.90
N GLU A 36 44.44 -33.16 43.88
CA GLU A 36 43.91 -31.95 44.52
C GLU A 36 42.52 -31.66 43.90
N PRO A 37 41.53 -31.24 44.71
CA PRO A 37 40.20 -30.94 44.19
C PRO A 37 40.29 -29.83 43.14
N PRO A 38 39.55 -29.91 42.02
CA PRO A 38 39.58 -28.89 40.99
C PRO A 38 39.17 -27.56 41.59
N VAL A 39 40.03 -26.56 41.44
CA VAL A 39 39.71 -25.17 41.77
C VAL A 39 38.55 -24.76 40.87
N ASP A 40 37.43 -24.38 41.48
CA ASP A 40 36.26 -23.80 40.80
C ASP A 40 36.68 -22.42 40.25
N LEU A 41 37.37 -22.45 39.11
CA LEU A 41 37.68 -21.27 38.32
C LEU A 41 36.36 -20.87 37.66
N GLY A 42 35.70 -19.86 38.25
CA GLY A 42 34.49 -19.28 37.69
C GLY A 42 34.63 -18.94 36.20
N PRO A 43 33.50 -18.71 35.50
CA PRO A 43 33.45 -18.68 34.04
C PRO A 43 34.48 -17.70 33.47
N THR A 44 35.25 -18.20 32.51
CA THR A 44 36.26 -17.41 31.81
C THR A 44 35.63 -16.21 31.10
N PRO A 45 36.37 -15.12 30.85
CA PRO A 45 35.84 -13.97 30.08
C PRO A 45 35.27 -14.36 28.71
N ALA A 46 35.79 -15.41 28.09
CA ALA A 46 35.27 -15.96 26.83
C ALA A 46 33.91 -16.67 27.01
N GLU A 47 33.74 -17.45 28.08
CA GLU A 47 32.45 -18.08 28.42
C GLU A 47 31.41 -17.04 28.81
N ILE A 48 31.79 -15.98 29.54
CA ILE A 48 30.89 -14.85 29.84
C ILE A 48 30.49 -14.12 28.55
N ALA A 49 31.41 -13.92 27.61
CA ALA A 49 31.11 -13.29 26.34
C ALA A 49 30.18 -14.15 25.47
N GLU A 50 30.37 -15.47 25.44
CA GLU A 50 29.51 -16.38 24.70
C GLU A 50 28.12 -16.52 25.35
N GLN A 51 28.04 -16.58 26.69
CA GLN A 51 26.76 -16.53 27.41
C GLN A 51 26.00 -15.24 27.12
N LYS A 52 26.68 -14.08 27.10
CA LYS A 52 26.05 -12.80 26.70
C LYS A 52 25.55 -12.83 25.26
N ARG A 53 26.29 -13.44 24.32
CA ARG A 53 25.83 -13.60 22.92
C ARG A 53 24.63 -14.52 22.81
N LEU A 54 24.61 -15.64 23.52
CA LEU A 54 23.48 -16.57 23.53
C LEU A 54 22.24 -15.92 24.15
N ALA A 55 22.40 -15.19 25.26
CA ALA A 55 21.31 -14.42 25.86
C ALA A 55 20.77 -13.34 24.91
N ALA A 56 21.66 -12.60 24.22
CA ALA A 56 21.26 -11.61 23.22
C ALA A 56 20.50 -12.23 22.05
N ARG A 57 20.93 -13.40 21.56
CA ARG A 57 20.21 -14.15 20.50
C ARG A 57 18.84 -14.63 20.94
N GLU A 58 18.71 -15.04 22.20
CA GLU A 58 17.41 -15.47 22.74
C GLU A 58 16.44 -14.28 22.85
N VAL A 59 16.93 -13.12 23.32
CA VAL A 59 16.14 -11.88 23.34
C VAL A 59 15.73 -11.47 21.92
N GLU A 60 16.63 -11.56 20.94
CA GLU A 60 16.32 -11.25 19.54
C GLU A 60 15.22 -12.14 18.97
N LYS A 61 15.27 -13.45 19.24
CA LYS A 61 14.21 -14.39 18.83
C LYS A 61 12.87 -14.05 19.48
N GLN A 62 12.87 -13.77 20.78
CA GLN A 62 11.66 -13.40 21.51
C GLN A 62 11.07 -12.09 20.97
N ASP A 63 11.91 -11.09 20.67
CA ASP A 63 11.49 -9.84 20.05
C ASP A 63 10.88 -10.06 18.66
N ASP A 64 11.45 -10.97 17.87
CA ASP A 64 10.92 -11.32 16.55
C ASP A 64 9.54 -12.00 16.63
N GLU A 65 9.35 -12.89 17.60
CA GLU A 65 8.07 -13.54 17.88
C GLU A 65 7.03 -12.54 18.41
N ASP A 66 7.41 -11.69 19.36
CA ASP A 66 6.57 -10.64 19.90
C ASP A 66 6.17 -9.65 18.79
N SER A 67 7.11 -9.23 17.95
CA SER A 67 6.86 -8.36 16.79
C SER A 67 5.81 -8.94 15.85
N ARG A 68 5.92 -10.24 15.55
CA ARG A 68 4.94 -10.93 14.68
C ARG A 68 3.57 -10.98 15.34
N ARG A 69 3.50 -11.35 16.63
CA ARG A 69 2.24 -11.42 17.39
C ARG A 69 1.55 -10.05 17.42
N ILE A 70 2.31 -9.00 17.75
CA ILE A 70 1.83 -7.61 17.79
C ILE A 70 1.29 -7.18 16.43
N LEU A 71 2.02 -7.45 15.34
CA LEU A 71 1.57 -7.09 14.00
C LEU A 71 0.30 -7.83 13.59
N TYR A 72 0.19 -9.13 13.88
CA TYR A 72 -1.02 -9.89 13.57
C TYR A 72 -2.24 -9.41 14.35
N GLU A 73 -2.05 -9.04 15.62
CA GLU A 73 -3.10 -8.45 16.45
C GLU A 73 -3.52 -7.06 15.93
N GLN A 74 -2.58 -6.24 15.47
CA GLN A 74 -2.93 -4.96 14.86
C GLN A 74 -3.69 -5.17 13.55
N VAL A 75 -3.24 -6.09 12.71
CA VAL A 75 -3.92 -6.39 11.45
C VAL A 75 -5.31 -6.97 11.70
N SER A 76 -5.54 -7.77 12.75
CA SER A 76 -6.88 -8.26 13.08
C SER A 76 -7.85 -7.16 13.52
N GLN A 77 -7.34 -6.01 13.96
CA GLN A 77 -8.13 -4.83 14.34
C GLN A 77 -8.47 -3.91 13.14
N THR A 78 -7.87 -4.13 11.97
CA THR A 78 -8.18 -3.37 10.74
C THR A 78 -9.40 -3.96 10.00
N ALA A 79 -10.03 -3.15 9.15
CA ALA A 79 -11.22 -3.54 8.41
C ALA A 79 -10.99 -4.81 7.57
N PRO A 80 -11.85 -5.85 7.68
CA PRO A 80 -11.65 -7.19 7.09
C PRO A 80 -11.78 -7.24 5.57
N GLU A 81 -12.48 -6.26 4.99
CA GLU A 81 -12.94 -6.28 3.60
C GLU A 81 -12.78 -4.93 2.92
N LEU A 82 -12.42 -4.95 1.64
CA LEU A 82 -12.38 -3.76 0.81
C LEU A 82 -13.80 -3.34 0.44
N SER A 83 -14.16 -2.11 0.77
CA SER A 83 -15.49 -1.52 0.55
C SER A 83 -15.36 -0.05 0.15
N ASP A 84 -16.44 0.56 -0.33
CA ASP A 84 -16.48 1.99 -0.65
C ASP A 84 -16.15 2.86 0.57
N ALA A 85 -16.65 2.51 1.76
CA ALA A 85 -16.33 3.20 3.00
C ALA A 85 -14.82 3.13 3.31
N TRP A 86 -14.22 1.96 3.14
CA TRP A 86 -12.78 1.79 3.32
C TRP A 86 -11.98 2.62 2.32
N LEU A 87 -12.38 2.64 1.04
CA LEU A 87 -11.73 3.46 0.01
C LEU A 87 -11.85 4.96 0.33
N ALA A 88 -12.99 5.40 0.84
CA ALA A 88 -13.22 6.79 1.20
C ALA A 88 -12.36 7.27 2.40
N ASP A 89 -12.11 6.38 3.36
CA ASP A 89 -11.23 6.66 4.50
C ASP A 89 -9.75 6.63 4.10
N MET A 90 -9.39 5.76 3.16
CA MET A 90 -7.99 5.47 2.79
C MET A 90 -7.42 6.33 1.67
N CYS A 91 -8.25 6.73 0.70
CA CYS A 91 -7.80 7.52 -0.44
C CYS A 91 -7.85 9.00 -0.06
N GLN A 92 -6.85 9.77 -0.48
CA GLN A 92 -6.75 11.18 -0.18
C GLN A 92 -7.32 12.05 -1.29
N TYR A 93 -7.17 11.62 -2.54
CA TYR A 93 -7.47 12.38 -3.76
C TYR A 93 -8.61 11.79 -4.58
N VAL A 94 -8.79 10.46 -4.57
CA VAL A 94 -9.88 9.78 -5.28
C VAL A 94 -10.54 8.75 -4.36
N ARG A 95 -11.60 9.18 -3.68
CA ARG A 95 -12.35 8.47 -2.63
C ARG A 95 -13.63 7.85 -3.12
N THR A 96 -14.25 8.46 -4.12
CA THR A 96 -15.58 8.08 -4.61
C THR A 96 -15.57 7.86 -6.12
N GLU A 97 -16.62 7.21 -6.62
CA GLU A 97 -16.84 7.05 -8.07
C GLU A 97 -17.04 8.40 -8.78
N GLU A 98 -17.59 9.39 -8.09
CA GLU A 98 -17.76 10.76 -8.61
C GLU A 98 -16.40 11.44 -8.82
N GLU A 99 -15.48 11.32 -7.85
CA GLU A 99 -14.12 11.86 -7.98
C GLU A 99 -13.31 11.11 -9.05
N LEU A 100 -13.54 9.80 -9.21
CA LEU A 100 -12.97 9.02 -10.29
C LEU A 100 -13.48 9.47 -11.66
N THR A 101 -14.78 9.80 -11.76
CA THR A 101 -15.38 10.34 -12.97
C THR A 101 -14.77 11.70 -13.32
N ALA A 102 -14.65 12.60 -12.34
CA ALA A 102 -13.99 13.89 -12.52
C ALA A 102 -12.53 13.76 -12.97
N TYR A 103 -11.80 12.76 -12.45
CA TYR A 103 -10.44 12.45 -12.92
C TYR A 103 -10.44 12.08 -14.42
N TRP A 104 -11.34 11.19 -14.86
CA TRP A 104 -11.41 10.82 -16.27
C TRP A 104 -11.83 11.99 -17.17
N GLU A 105 -12.71 12.88 -16.71
CA GLU A 105 -13.07 14.12 -17.41
C GLU A 105 -11.85 15.06 -17.57
N GLU A 106 -11.02 15.20 -16.55
CA GLU A 106 -9.75 15.94 -16.62
C GLU A 106 -8.82 15.34 -17.69
N ILE A 107 -8.70 14.02 -17.74
CA ILE A 107 -7.89 13.32 -18.74
C ILE A 107 -8.46 13.48 -20.15
N LEU A 108 -9.78 13.40 -20.33
CA LEU A 108 -10.43 13.66 -21.62
C LEU A 108 -10.16 15.08 -22.11
N GLU A 109 -10.28 16.06 -21.23
CA GLU A 109 -10.02 17.46 -21.55
C GLU A 109 -8.56 17.70 -21.95
N LYS A 110 -7.63 17.07 -21.23
CA LYS A 110 -6.20 17.11 -21.54
C LYS A 110 -5.91 16.49 -22.92
N GLY A 111 -6.50 15.34 -23.21
CA GLY A 111 -6.36 14.67 -24.51
C GLY A 111 -6.92 15.51 -25.66
N ARG A 112 -8.11 16.10 -25.47
CA ARG A 112 -8.75 17.00 -26.44
C ARG A 112 -7.87 18.21 -26.78
N LYS A 113 -7.28 18.85 -25.76
CA LYS A 113 -6.36 20.00 -25.97
C LYS A 113 -5.09 19.58 -26.70
N TYR A 114 -4.57 18.39 -26.39
CA TYR A 114 -3.33 17.91 -26.99
C TYR A 114 -3.51 17.43 -28.43
N GLU A 115 -4.72 17.02 -28.84
CA GLU A 115 -5.00 16.59 -30.22
C GLU A 115 -4.56 17.62 -31.26
N ALA A 116 -4.83 18.91 -31.03
CA ALA A 116 -4.42 20.00 -31.92
C ALA A 116 -2.88 20.10 -32.02
N VAL A 117 -2.20 20.08 -30.87
CA VAL A 117 -0.73 20.16 -30.79
C VAL A 117 -0.07 18.96 -31.48
N TYR A 118 -0.61 17.76 -31.27
CA TYR A 118 -0.11 16.53 -31.89
C TYR A 118 -0.34 16.55 -33.41
N THR A 119 -1.51 17.03 -33.87
CA THR A 119 -1.82 17.15 -35.30
C THR A 119 -0.88 18.12 -36.00
N GLU A 120 -0.64 19.30 -35.41
CA GLU A 120 0.26 20.31 -35.97
C GLU A 120 1.70 19.79 -36.06
N ALA A 121 2.19 19.12 -35.00
CA ALA A 121 3.54 18.57 -34.97
C ALA A 121 3.78 17.49 -36.04
N ASN A 122 2.77 16.67 -36.34
CA ASN A 122 2.88 15.55 -37.29
C ASN A 122 2.39 15.90 -38.71
N ALA A 123 1.83 17.10 -38.90
CA ALA A 123 1.37 17.57 -40.22
C ALA A 123 2.55 17.71 -41.21
N GLU A 124 3.74 18.06 -40.73
CA GLU A 124 4.96 18.17 -41.54
C GLU A 124 5.48 16.80 -42.01
N GLU A 125 5.17 15.74 -41.27
CA GLU A 125 5.57 14.36 -41.58
C GLU A 125 4.56 13.63 -42.51
N GLY A 126 3.45 14.28 -42.83
CA GLY A 126 2.40 13.72 -43.69
C GLY A 126 1.59 12.59 -43.03
N GLU A 127 1.73 12.41 -41.71
CA GLU A 127 1.02 11.38 -40.97
C GLU A 127 -0.42 11.81 -40.67
N VAL A 128 -1.37 10.93 -40.99
CA VAL A 128 -2.79 11.15 -40.68
C VAL A 128 -3.04 10.71 -39.23
N LEU A 129 -3.69 11.59 -38.46
CA LEU A 129 -4.05 11.31 -37.08
C LEU A 129 -4.89 10.03 -36.96
N SER A 130 -4.38 9.03 -36.24
CA SER A 130 -5.02 7.73 -36.10
C SER A 130 -6.36 7.77 -35.36
N GLY A 131 -7.33 6.97 -35.82
CA GLY A 131 -8.56 6.69 -35.06
C GLY A 131 -8.35 5.77 -33.86
N LEU A 132 -7.22 5.07 -33.81
CA LEU A 132 -6.99 3.98 -32.85
C LEU A 132 -6.24 4.48 -31.61
N ALA A 133 -6.89 4.41 -30.46
CA ALA A 133 -6.32 4.78 -29.16
C ALA A 133 -4.99 4.04 -28.85
N GLN A 134 -4.85 2.80 -29.35
CA GLN A 134 -3.69 1.94 -29.09
C GLN A 134 -2.39 2.50 -29.68
N VAL A 135 -2.47 3.30 -30.76
CA VAL A 135 -1.29 3.92 -31.39
C VAL A 135 -0.61 4.86 -30.40
N TYR A 136 -1.37 5.73 -29.74
CA TYR A 136 -0.82 6.68 -28.78
C TYR A 136 -0.32 6.03 -27.48
N ILE A 137 -0.96 4.94 -27.04
CA ILE A 137 -0.44 4.12 -25.94
C ILE A 137 0.90 3.48 -26.34
N PHE A 138 1.01 3.00 -27.58
CA PHE A 138 2.24 2.41 -28.09
C PHE A 138 3.36 3.45 -28.18
N GLU A 139 3.10 4.64 -28.70
CA GLU A 139 4.09 5.74 -28.70
C GLU A 139 4.53 6.12 -27.28
N ALA A 140 3.60 6.21 -26.32
CA ALA A 140 3.94 6.46 -24.92
C ALA A 140 4.85 5.36 -24.36
N ARG A 141 4.58 4.09 -24.69
CA ARG A 141 5.41 2.94 -24.29
C ARG A 141 6.83 3.03 -24.82
N GLU A 142 7.03 3.51 -26.04
CA GLU A 142 8.37 3.66 -26.61
C GLU A 142 9.24 4.63 -25.78
N PHE A 143 8.63 5.66 -25.18
CA PHE A 143 9.34 6.56 -24.27
C PHE A 143 9.53 5.99 -22.86
N ILE A 144 8.59 5.17 -22.37
CA ILE A 144 8.68 4.57 -21.02
C ILE A 144 9.68 3.42 -20.98
N HIS A 145 9.66 2.54 -21.97
CA HIS A 145 10.42 1.27 -21.96
C HIS A 145 11.70 1.33 -22.81
N THR A 146 12.18 2.53 -23.14
CA THR A 146 13.46 2.72 -23.84
C THR A 146 14.66 2.42 -22.93
N GLN A 147 15.80 2.06 -23.52
CA GLN A 147 17.04 1.82 -22.79
C GLN A 147 17.63 3.08 -22.18
N THR A 148 17.37 4.24 -22.78
CA THR A 148 17.85 5.55 -22.30
C THR A 148 16.67 6.51 -22.14
N PRO A 149 15.98 6.46 -20.98
CA PRO A 149 14.84 7.31 -20.71
C PRO A 149 15.19 8.80 -20.75
N ASP A 150 14.26 9.62 -21.19
CA ASP A 150 14.38 11.07 -21.29
C ASP A 150 13.35 11.72 -20.36
N ALA A 151 13.82 12.39 -19.30
CA ALA A 151 12.98 12.97 -18.26
C ALA A 151 11.97 13.99 -18.81
N ASP A 152 12.37 14.80 -19.78
CA ASP A 152 11.49 15.82 -20.39
C ASP A 152 10.36 15.16 -21.19
N LYS A 153 10.67 14.11 -21.97
CA LYS A 153 9.65 13.35 -22.70
C LYS A 153 8.70 12.62 -21.76
N LEU A 154 9.22 12.04 -20.69
CA LEU A 154 8.39 11.41 -19.67
C LEU A 154 7.46 12.41 -18.99
N ARG A 155 7.94 13.61 -18.63
CA ARG A 155 7.13 14.62 -17.95
C ARG A 155 6.09 15.26 -18.87
N ARG A 156 6.44 15.52 -20.15
CA ARG A 156 5.60 16.33 -21.06
C ARG A 156 4.89 15.51 -22.13
N LYS A 157 5.58 14.59 -22.81
CA LYS A 157 4.99 13.85 -23.94
C LYS A 157 4.13 12.69 -23.46
N VAL A 158 4.64 11.84 -22.57
CA VAL A 158 3.94 10.60 -22.15
C VAL A 158 2.55 10.87 -21.57
N PRO A 159 2.36 11.77 -20.58
CA PRO A 159 1.02 12.05 -20.04
C PRO A 159 0.04 12.60 -21.08
N ASN A 160 0.54 13.33 -22.08
CA ASN A 160 -0.28 13.92 -23.13
C ASN A 160 -0.68 12.87 -24.19
N LEU A 161 0.23 11.98 -24.57
CA LEU A 161 -0.06 10.84 -25.46
C LEU A 161 -1.07 9.88 -24.82
N LEU A 162 -0.90 9.56 -23.54
CA LEU A 162 -1.83 8.70 -22.81
C LEU A 162 -3.21 9.37 -22.68
N ALA A 163 -3.27 10.67 -22.42
CA ALA A 163 -4.55 11.42 -22.40
C ALA A 163 -5.21 11.46 -23.78
N LEU A 164 -4.43 11.64 -24.85
CA LEU A 164 -4.93 11.59 -26.23
C LEU A 164 -5.51 10.22 -26.56
N ALA A 165 -4.87 9.12 -26.13
CA ALA A 165 -5.42 7.77 -26.29
C ALA A 165 -6.82 7.63 -25.67
N VAL A 166 -7.00 8.13 -24.45
CA VAL A 166 -8.28 8.11 -23.73
C VAL A 166 -9.33 8.91 -24.49
N TYR A 167 -8.98 10.13 -24.91
CA TYR A 167 -9.88 10.98 -25.70
C TYR A 167 -10.29 10.33 -27.02
N ARG A 168 -9.35 9.72 -27.76
CA ARG A 168 -9.64 9.06 -29.05
C ARG A 168 -10.53 7.82 -28.87
N ALA A 169 -10.34 7.06 -27.79
CA ALA A 169 -11.22 5.94 -27.46
C ALA A 169 -12.65 6.40 -27.14
N TRP A 170 -12.78 7.49 -26.37
CA TRP A 170 -14.09 8.09 -26.09
C TRP A 170 -14.74 8.65 -27.35
N ALA A 171 -14.00 9.37 -28.20
CA ALA A 171 -14.50 9.90 -29.46
C ALA A 171 -15.01 8.79 -30.39
N ALA A 172 -14.29 7.67 -30.48
CA ALA A 172 -14.76 6.50 -31.22
C ALA A 172 -16.07 5.91 -30.63
N SER A 173 -16.22 5.93 -29.29
CA SER A 173 -17.49 5.57 -28.64
C SER A 173 -18.61 6.54 -28.99
N VAL A 174 -18.35 7.86 -29.04
CA VAL A 174 -19.32 8.87 -29.47
C VAL A 174 -19.78 8.60 -30.90
N ASP A 175 -18.86 8.32 -31.83
CA ASP A 175 -19.20 8.00 -33.22
C ASP A 175 -20.07 6.74 -33.35
N GLY A 176 -19.79 5.73 -32.52
CA GLY A 176 -20.62 4.52 -32.39
C GLY A 176 -22.04 4.83 -31.91
N GLU A 177 -22.17 5.66 -30.86
CA GLU A 177 -23.48 6.08 -30.33
C GLU A 177 -24.25 6.97 -31.31
N LEU A 178 -23.56 7.90 -31.98
CA LEU A 178 -24.13 8.73 -33.04
C LEU A 178 -24.68 7.87 -34.17
N SER A 179 -23.92 6.88 -34.63
CA SER A 179 -24.34 5.96 -35.68
C SER A 179 -25.59 5.17 -35.27
N ARG A 180 -25.62 4.66 -34.03
CA ARG A 180 -26.77 3.94 -33.48
C ARG A 180 -28.01 4.84 -33.36
N LYS A 181 -27.85 6.04 -32.79
CA LYS A 181 -28.94 7.00 -32.57
C LYS A 181 -29.46 7.56 -33.88
N ARG A 182 -28.61 7.87 -34.86
CA ARG A 182 -29.04 8.30 -36.20
C ARG A 182 -29.78 7.18 -36.95
N GLY A 183 -29.33 5.93 -36.82
CA GLY A 183 -30.05 4.77 -37.33
C GLY A 183 -31.46 4.64 -36.72
N ARG A 184 -31.57 4.79 -35.39
CA ARG A 184 -32.86 4.81 -34.67
C ARG A 184 -33.71 6.01 -35.09
N LYS A 185 -33.15 7.22 -35.12
CA LYS A 185 -33.81 8.46 -35.56
C LYS A 185 -34.41 8.28 -36.94
N LYS A 186 -33.70 7.69 -37.91
CA LYS A 186 -34.25 7.43 -39.23
C LYS A 186 -35.51 6.55 -39.15
N SER A 187 -35.44 5.44 -38.43
CA SER A 187 -36.60 4.55 -38.26
C SER A 187 -37.77 5.20 -37.50
N VAL A 188 -37.48 6.06 -36.52
CA VAL A 188 -38.47 6.75 -35.68
C VAL A 188 -39.06 7.97 -36.40
N ALA A 189 -38.25 8.71 -37.15
CA ALA A 189 -38.69 9.85 -37.94
C ALA A 189 -39.69 9.43 -39.02
N ASP A 190 -39.45 8.30 -39.69
CA ASP A 190 -40.39 7.74 -40.67
C ASP A 190 -41.76 7.43 -40.01
N MET A 191 -41.78 6.98 -38.75
CA MET A 191 -43.01 6.76 -37.98
C MET A 191 -43.66 8.05 -37.47
N LEU A 192 -42.88 9.00 -36.95
CA LEU A 192 -43.40 10.26 -36.40
C LEU A 192 -43.94 11.18 -37.49
N LEU A 193 -43.30 11.22 -38.66
CA LEU A 193 -43.81 11.94 -39.84
C LEU A 193 -45.16 11.37 -40.30
N ALA A 194 -45.37 10.05 -40.20
CA ALA A 194 -46.64 9.41 -40.54
C ALA A 194 -47.79 9.78 -39.58
N VAL A 195 -47.48 10.19 -38.34
CA VAL A 195 -48.46 10.56 -37.30
C VAL A 195 -48.45 12.08 -37.02
N GLY A 196 -47.73 12.87 -37.83
CA GLY A 196 -47.70 14.33 -37.73
C GLY A 196 -46.99 14.90 -36.49
N GLN A 197 -46.08 14.13 -35.89
CA GLN A 197 -45.33 14.54 -34.69
C GLN A 197 -43.91 15.04 -35.00
N PRO A 198 -43.34 15.92 -34.16
CA PRO A 198 -42.00 16.49 -34.37
C PRO A 198 -40.89 15.45 -34.15
N VAL A 199 -39.83 15.54 -34.96
CA VAL A 199 -38.63 14.68 -34.91
C VAL A 199 -37.55 15.34 -34.04
N GLU A 200 -36.80 14.56 -33.27
CA GLU A 200 -35.67 15.04 -32.45
C GLU A 200 -34.64 15.83 -33.26
N SER A 201 -34.13 16.92 -32.68
CA SER A 201 -33.09 17.75 -33.31
C SER A 201 -31.75 17.01 -33.40
N GLU A 202 -30.91 17.40 -34.36
CA GLU A 202 -29.55 16.85 -34.45
C GLU A 202 -28.69 17.20 -33.24
N THR A 203 -28.88 18.38 -32.65
CA THR A 203 -28.19 18.81 -31.43
C THR A 203 -28.49 17.90 -30.24
N ALA A 204 -29.75 17.55 -30.02
CA ALA A 204 -30.16 16.65 -28.94
C ALA A 204 -29.56 15.24 -29.10
N ILE A 205 -29.42 14.76 -30.34
CA ILE A 205 -28.80 13.46 -30.64
C ILE A 205 -27.32 13.48 -30.32
N VAL A 206 -26.61 14.56 -30.66
CA VAL A 206 -25.19 14.71 -30.35
C VAL A 206 -24.96 14.77 -28.84
N GLU A 207 -25.73 15.60 -28.12
CA GLU A 207 -25.64 15.70 -26.65
C GLU A 207 -25.93 14.35 -25.97
N ALA A 208 -26.96 13.63 -26.43
CA ALA A 208 -27.28 12.31 -25.89
C ALA A 208 -26.20 11.27 -26.21
N ALA A 209 -25.59 11.31 -27.40
CA ALA A 209 -24.48 10.42 -27.77
C ALA A 209 -23.24 10.68 -26.92
N GLN A 210 -22.90 11.95 -26.67
CA GLN A 210 -21.77 12.31 -25.80
C GLN A 210 -22.00 11.86 -24.35
N LYS A 211 -23.23 11.96 -23.85
CA LYS A 211 -23.61 11.53 -22.49
C LYS A 211 -23.56 10.01 -22.31
N GLU A 212 -23.87 9.24 -23.35
CA GLU A 212 -23.86 7.77 -23.30
C GLU A 212 -22.51 7.16 -23.69
N ALA A 213 -21.61 7.93 -24.29
CA ALA A 213 -20.28 7.46 -24.66
C ALA A 213 -19.43 7.11 -23.45
N ILE A 214 -18.67 6.02 -23.56
CA ILE A 214 -17.82 5.51 -22.49
C ILE A 214 -16.36 5.45 -22.92
N ILE A 215 -15.45 5.52 -21.96
CA ILE A 215 -14.06 5.11 -22.17
C ILE A 215 -14.00 3.58 -21.97
N PRO A 216 -13.57 2.79 -22.97
CA PRO A 216 -13.46 1.33 -22.84
C PRO A 216 -12.55 0.92 -21.68
N ASP A 217 -12.93 -0.14 -20.95
CA ASP A 217 -12.18 -0.64 -19.79
C ASP A 217 -10.74 -1.05 -20.18
N GLU A 218 -10.53 -1.58 -21.40
CA GLU A 218 -9.20 -1.92 -21.91
C GLU A 218 -8.31 -0.69 -22.09
N THR A 219 -8.88 0.43 -22.55
CA THR A 219 -8.17 1.70 -22.70
C THR A 219 -7.81 2.27 -21.34
N LYS A 220 -8.76 2.29 -20.38
CA LYS A 220 -8.49 2.73 -19.01
C LYS A 220 -7.39 1.88 -18.35
N SER A 221 -7.47 0.56 -18.50
CA SER A 221 -6.47 -0.36 -17.96
C SER A 221 -5.09 -0.10 -18.55
N SER A 222 -4.99 0.03 -19.88
CA SER A 222 -3.73 0.31 -20.57
C SER A 222 -3.16 1.68 -20.18
N TYR A 223 -4.01 2.71 -20.09
CA TYR A 223 -3.63 4.03 -19.59
C TYR A 223 -3.02 3.94 -18.20
N LEU A 224 -3.69 3.26 -17.26
CA LEU A 224 -3.23 3.17 -15.88
C LEU A 224 -1.92 2.40 -15.76
N ILE A 225 -1.74 1.31 -16.51
CA ILE A 225 -0.49 0.55 -16.52
C ILE A 225 0.68 1.43 -16.95
N GLU A 226 0.55 2.11 -18.09
CA GLU A 226 1.65 2.93 -18.61
C GLU A 226 1.85 4.22 -17.83
N ALA A 227 0.79 4.85 -17.33
CA ALA A 227 0.91 6.04 -16.50
C ALA A 227 1.63 5.73 -15.19
N LEU A 228 1.34 4.57 -14.57
CA LEU A 228 2.03 4.12 -13.35
C LEU A 228 3.51 3.84 -13.62
N ALA A 229 3.82 3.10 -14.69
CA ALA A 229 5.21 2.87 -15.08
C ALA A 229 5.95 4.18 -15.39
N GLY A 230 5.29 5.12 -16.06
CA GLY A 230 5.84 6.42 -16.40
C GLY A 230 6.14 7.29 -15.18
N ILE A 231 5.25 7.33 -14.18
CA ILE A 231 5.49 8.13 -12.96
C ILE A 231 6.56 7.50 -12.06
N ASP A 232 6.61 6.17 -11.96
CA ASP A 232 7.66 5.48 -11.21
C ASP A 232 9.04 5.75 -11.84
N LEU A 233 9.15 5.69 -13.17
CA LEU A 233 10.38 6.02 -13.88
C LEU A 233 10.79 7.50 -13.73
N GLN A 234 9.82 8.43 -13.69
CA GLN A 234 10.12 9.84 -13.41
C GLN A 234 10.72 10.03 -12.02
N VAL A 235 10.22 9.31 -11.02
CA VAL A 235 10.75 9.32 -9.66
C VAL A 235 12.18 8.78 -9.63
N GLU A 236 12.44 7.65 -10.27
CA GLU A 236 13.78 7.06 -10.35
C GLU A 236 14.79 8.00 -11.03
N LEU A 237 14.40 8.65 -12.13
CA LEU A 237 15.26 9.62 -12.81
C LEU A 237 15.52 10.87 -11.96
N ALA A 238 14.50 11.38 -11.27
CA ALA A 238 14.65 12.52 -10.37
C ALA A 238 15.69 12.22 -9.27
N GLU A 239 15.66 11.02 -8.68
CA GLU A 239 16.67 10.58 -7.70
C GLU A 239 18.09 10.58 -8.27
N VAL A 240 18.26 10.09 -9.51
CA VAL A 240 19.57 10.04 -10.19
C VAL A 240 20.09 11.43 -10.55
N GLU A 241 19.20 12.34 -10.94
CA GLU A 241 19.52 13.72 -11.31
C GLU A 241 19.70 14.64 -10.09
N GLY A 242 19.45 14.14 -8.88
CA GLY A 242 19.55 14.89 -7.63
C GLY A 242 18.37 15.85 -7.39
N GLU A 243 17.27 15.67 -8.13
CA GLU A 243 15.99 16.32 -7.85
C GLU A 243 15.29 15.64 -6.68
N ASP A 244 14.29 16.32 -6.10
CA ASP A 244 13.56 15.80 -4.95
C ASP A 244 12.42 14.87 -5.38
N PRO A 245 12.46 13.57 -5.06
CA PRO A 245 11.40 12.61 -5.43
C PRO A 245 10.02 12.99 -4.86
N ARG A 246 10.01 13.82 -3.81
CA ARG A 246 8.79 14.29 -3.16
C ARG A 246 7.93 15.15 -4.09
N ASP A 247 8.53 15.79 -5.10
CA ASP A 247 7.80 16.62 -6.06
C ASP A 247 6.79 15.80 -6.89
N PHE A 248 7.00 14.48 -7.00
CA PHE A 248 6.11 13.55 -7.70
C PHE A 248 5.15 12.80 -6.78
N MET A 249 5.30 12.93 -5.45
CA MET A 249 4.61 12.07 -4.48
C MET A 249 3.08 12.21 -4.55
N GLU A 250 2.57 13.43 -4.65
CA GLU A 250 1.13 13.69 -4.76
C GLU A 250 0.55 13.06 -6.04
N GLN A 251 1.18 13.30 -7.19
CA GLN A 251 0.73 12.74 -8.45
C GLN A 251 0.79 11.21 -8.45
N ARG A 252 1.84 10.64 -7.87
CA ARG A 252 2.03 9.19 -7.74
C ARG A 252 0.95 8.58 -6.86
N ILE A 253 0.68 9.14 -5.68
CA ILE A 253 -0.41 8.69 -4.80
C ILE A 253 -1.75 8.78 -5.53
N ARG A 254 -2.09 9.95 -6.12
CA ARG A 254 -3.34 10.15 -6.85
C ARG A 254 -3.54 9.11 -7.95
N LEU A 255 -2.51 8.81 -8.73
CA LEU A 255 -2.60 7.83 -9.81
C LEU A 255 -2.79 6.39 -9.30
N HIS A 256 -2.13 6.02 -8.21
CA HIS A 256 -2.34 4.71 -7.57
C HIS A 256 -3.74 4.58 -6.96
N GLU A 257 -4.28 5.65 -6.37
CA GLU A 257 -5.67 5.69 -5.89
C GLU A 257 -6.67 5.53 -7.04
N VAL A 258 -6.50 6.26 -8.14
CA VAL A 258 -7.32 6.09 -9.35
C VAL A 258 -7.28 4.63 -9.82
N ALA A 259 -6.09 4.04 -9.91
CA ALA A 259 -5.94 2.66 -10.35
C ALA A 259 -6.60 1.66 -9.39
N LEU A 260 -6.61 1.95 -8.09
CA LEU A 260 -7.25 1.15 -7.07
C LEU A 260 -8.78 1.24 -7.18
N VAL A 261 -9.34 2.44 -7.18
CA VAL A 261 -10.79 2.67 -7.23
C VAL A 261 -11.37 2.17 -8.56
N GLU A 262 -10.75 2.48 -9.70
CA GLU A 262 -11.19 1.96 -11.01
C GLU A 262 -11.17 0.41 -11.03
N GLY A 263 -10.13 -0.20 -10.46
CA GLY A 263 -10.02 -1.65 -10.35
C GLY A 263 -11.12 -2.26 -9.48
N PHE A 264 -11.43 -1.64 -8.35
CA PHE A 264 -12.50 -2.05 -7.45
C PHE A 264 -13.88 -1.97 -8.11
N THR A 265 -14.20 -0.81 -8.70
CA THR A 265 -15.47 -0.58 -9.40
C THR A 265 -15.63 -1.52 -10.60
N PHE A 266 -14.57 -1.73 -11.39
CA PHE A 266 -14.57 -2.69 -12.50
C PHE A 266 -14.87 -4.11 -12.03
N ILE A 267 -14.19 -4.60 -10.98
CA ILE A 267 -14.43 -5.94 -10.45
C ILE A 267 -15.87 -6.07 -9.94
N GLY A 268 -16.38 -5.06 -9.23
CA GLY A 268 -17.77 -5.03 -8.76
C GLY A 268 -18.78 -5.20 -9.89
N ARG A 269 -18.64 -4.40 -10.96
CA ARG A 269 -19.47 -4.51 -12.18
C ARG A 269 -19.37 -5.90 -12.80
N LYS A 270 -18.17 -6.45 -13.00
CA LYS A 270 -17.98 -7.77 -13.62
C LYS A 270 -18.48 -8.94 -12.78
N VAL A 271 -18.40 -8.85 -11.45
CA VAL A 271 -19.00 -9.83 -10.55
C VAL A 271 -20.52 -9.81 -10.67
N GLN A 272 -21.13 -8.62 -10.75
CA GLN A 272 -22.57 -8.47 -10.90
C GLN A 272 -23.06 -8.99 -12.26
N GLU A 273 -22.40 -8.61 -13.35
CA GLU A 273 -22.67 -9.13 -14.70
C GLU A 273 -22.59 -10.67 -14.75
N ALA A 274 -21.57 -11.25 -14.12
CA ALA A 274 -21.42 -12.70 -14.04
C ALA A 274 -22.57 -13.34 -13.25
N ARG A 275 -22.93 -12.79 -12.09
CA ARG A 275 -24.06 -13.29 -11.28
C ARG A 275 -25.35 -13.31 -12.07
N GLU A 276 -25.66 -12.23 -12.78
CA GLU A 276 -26.87 -12.13 -13.61
C GLU A 276 -26.85 -13.17 -14.74
N ARG A 277 -25.74 -13.25 -15.48
CA ARG A 277 -25.58 -14.17 -16.62
C ARG A 277 -25.72 -15.64 -16.23
N TYR A 278 -25.18 -16.03 -15.07
CA TYR A 278 -25.23 -17.42 -14.60
C TYR A 278 -26.48 -17.72 -13.76
N SER A 279 -27.18 -16.71 -13.23
CA SER A 279 -28.50 -16.93 -12.61
C SER A 279 -29.55 -17.39 -13.63
N GLN A 280 -29.37 -17.00 -14.89
CA GLN A 280 -30.31 -17.27 -15.99
C GLN A 280 -29.87 -18.44 -16.89
N ASN A 281 -28.70 -19.05 -16.66
CA ASN A 281 -28.15 -20.09 -17.53
C ASN A 281 -27.60 -21.29 -16.75
N THR A 282 -27.72 -22.48 -17.32
CA THR A 282 -27.09 -23.73 -16.85
C THR A 282 -25.58 -23.82 -17.15
N SER A 283 -24.98 -22.75 -17.69
CA SER A 283 -23.56 -22.70 -18.04
C SER A 283 -22.65 -22.69 -16.80
N SER A 284 -21.46 -23.28 -16.91
CA SER A 284 -20.46 -23.22 -15.82
C SER A 284 -19.91 -21.80 -15.61
N ALA A 285 -19.90 -21.36 -14.35
CA ALA A 285 -19.31 -20.08 -13.93
C ALA A 285 -17.77 -20.10 -13.83
N ALA A 286 -17.12 -21.26 -14.05
CA ALA A 286 -15.69 -21.43 -13.82
C ALA A 286 -14.78 -20.42 -14.57
N PRO A 287 -15.02 -20.09 -15.86
CA PRO A 287 -14.19 -19.11 -16.57
C PRO A 287 -14.26 -17.70 -15.95
N ALA A 288 -15.46 -17.28 -15.53
CA ALA A 288 -15.66 -15.99 -14.88
C ALA A 288 -14.97 -15.94 -13.51
N THR A 289 -15.06 -17.02 -12.72
CA THR A 289 -14.36 -17.12 -11.44
C THR A 289 -12.85 -16.98 -11.60
N VAL A 290 -12.25 -17.60 -12.63
CA VAL A 290 -10.81 -17.47 -12.92
C VAL A 290 -10.44 -16.04 -13.29
N ALA A 291 -11.23 -15.38 -14.15
CA ALA A 291 -11.00 -13.98 -14.53
C ALA A 291 -11.10 -13.03 -13.32
N ILE A 292 -12.15 -13.18 -12.51
CA ILE A 292 -12.34 -12.42 -11.26
C ILE A 292 -11.18 -12.64 -10.29
N GLY A 293 -10.67 -13.87 -10.18
CA GLY A 293 -9.47 -14.17 -9.38
C GLY A 293 -8.23 -13.42 -9.85
N ARG A 294 -7.99 -13.34 -11.17
CA ARG A 294 -6.87 -12.58 -11.75
C ARG A 294 -7.00 -11.08 -11.48
N TRP A 295 -8.19 -10.52 -11.64
CA TRP A 295 -8.42 -9.10 -11.36
C TRP A 295 -8.24 -8.77 -9.88
N ASN A 296 -8.69 -9.64 -8.97
CA ASN A 296 -8.44 -9.48 -7.54
C ASN A 296 -6.95 -9.55 -7.20
N ALA A 297 -6.17 -10.40 -7.85
CA ALA A 297 -4.72 -10.45 -7.67
C ALA A 297 -4.06 -9.12 -8.09
N MET A 298 -4.43 -8.58 -9.26
CA MET A 298 -3.95 -7.28 -9.73
C MET A 298 -4.36 -6.13 -8.79
N LEU A 299 -5.58 -6.17 -8.23
CA LEU A 299 -6.03 -5.20 -7.24
C LEU A 299 -5.18 -5.25 -5.96
N ASN A 300 -4.82 -6.45 -5.50
CA ASN A 300 -3.93 -6.62 -4.34
C ASN A 300 -2.51 -6.12 -4.62
N GLU A 301 -1.99 -6.27 -5.85
CA GLU A 301 -0.70 -5.69 -6.24
C GLU A 301 -0.72 -4.16 -6.25
N ARG A 302 -1.83 -3.56 -6.72
CA ARG A 302 -2.04 -2.10 -6.67
C ARG A 302 -2.12 -1.60 -5.22
N LEU A 303 -2.88 -2.29 -4.35
CA LEU A 303 -2.94 -2.00 -2.92
C LEU A 303 -1.56 -2.10 -2.23
N LEU A 304 -0.80 -3.15 -2.55
CA LEU A 304 0.55 -3.32 -2.01
C LEU A 304 1.47 -2.17 -2.42
N SER A 305 1.37 -1.71 -3.68
CA SER A 305 2.16 -0.61 -4.21
C SER A 305 1.77 0.72 -3.56
N LEU A 306 0.47 1.01 -3.45
CA LEU A 306 -0.03 2.20 -2.74
C LEU A 306 0.41 2.21 -1.26
N GLY A 307 0.34 1.06 -0.58
CA GLY A 307 0.82 0.92 0.79
C GLY A 307 2.31 1.26 0.94
N LYS A 308 3.16 0.81 0.01
CA LYS A 308 4.58 1.18 -0.02
C LYS A 308 4.79 2.68 -0.23
N ILE A 309 4.07 3.27 -1.18
CA ILE A 309 4.17 4.70 -1.50
C ILE A 309 3.76 5.56 -0.30
N TYR A 310 2.75 5.16 0.46
CA TYR A 310 2.41 5.85 1.71
C TYR A 310 3.52 5.74 2.76
N ILE A 311 4.21 4.60 2.86
CA ILE A 311 5.38 4.49 3.74
C ILE A 311 6.53 5.36 3.25
N ASP A 312 6.79 5.41 1.95
CA ASP A 312 7.81 6.30 1.37
C ASP A 312 7.47 7.76 1.64
N ALA A 313 6.20 8.17 1.49
CA ALA A 313 5.71 9.50 1.85
C ALA A 313 5.89 9.81 3.34
N ALA A 314 5.66 8.82 4.22
CA ALA A 314 5.93 8.97 5.64
C ALA A 314 7.43 9.18 5.90
N LEU A 315 8.30 8.38 5.29
CA LEU A 315 9.76 8.52 5.45
C LEU A 315 10.28 9.87 4.93
N ALA A 316 9.68 10.37 3.84
CA ALA A 316 10.04 11.63 3.22
C ALA A 316 9.53 12.87 4.00
N GLU A 317 8.48 12.72 4.81
CA GLU A 317 7.93 13.78 5.67
C GLU A 317 8.75 13.93 6.95
N THR A 318 9.62 14.94 6.97
CA THR A 318 10.53 15.24 8.08
C THR A 318 10.09 16.44 8.93
N THR A 319 9.13 17.22 8.46
CA THR A 319 8.75 18.52 9.07
C THR A 319 7.57 18.34 10.04
N TYR A 320 6.52 17.63 9.61
CA TYR A 320 5.27 17.51 10.36
C TYR A 320 5.01 16.07 10.78
N ARG A 321 5.34 15.74 12.04
CA ARG A 321 5.12 14.39 12.62
C ARG A 321 3.68 13.90 12.51
N GLY A 322 2.69 14.79 12.64
CA GLY A 322 1.28 14.42 12.47
C GLY A 322 0.98 13.94 11.05
N ARG A 323 1.58 14.56 10.03
CA ARG A 323 1.44 14.13 8.64
C ARG A 323 2.21 12.85 8.36
N GLN A 324 3.43 12.73 8.90
CA GLN A 324 4.19 11.48 8.85
C GLN A 324 3.42 10.31 9.46
N GLN A 325 2.79 10.52 10.62
CA GLN A 325 1.92 9.53 11.27
C GLN A 325 0.74 9.17 10.37
N LYS A 326 0.07 10.16 9.78
CA LYS A 326 -1.07 9.93 8.86
C LYS A 326 -0.66 9.04 7.68
N TYR A 327 0.46 9.32 7.02
CA TYR A 327 0.95 8.48 5.93
C TYR A 327 1.33 7.07 6.41
N ALA A 328 1.94 6.94 7.59
CA ALA A 328 2.26 5.64 8.15
C ALA A 328 1.00 4.81 8.49
N ASP A 329 -0.06 5.46 8.97
CA ASP A 329 -1.36 4.84 9.24
C ASP A 329 -2.02 4.37 7.93
N LEU A 330 -2.07 5.22 6.90
CA LEU A 330 -2.57 4.85 5.57
C LEU A 330 -1.75 3.70 4.94
N GLY A 331 -0.42 3.74 5.06
CA GLY A 331 0.43 2.65 4.58
C GLY A 331 0.17 1.35 5.32
N PHE A 332 0.00 1.41 6.64
CA PHE A 332 -0.32 0.25 7.46
C PHE A 332 -1.66 -0.38 7.05
N ASP A 333 -2.73 0.42 6.94
CA ASP A 333 -4.07 -0.07 6.65
C ASP A 333 -4.17 -0.68 5.25
N ALA A 334 -3.50 -0.11 4.25
CA ALA A 334 -3.44 -0.67 2.90
C ALA A 334 -2.74 -2.04 2.88
N LEU A 335 -1.63 -2.17 3.59
CA LEU A 335 -0.88 -3.42 3.68
C LEU A 335 -1.60 -4.47 4.53
N ALA A 336 -2.31 -4.04 5.57
CA ALA A 336 -3.17 -4.90 6.39
C ALA A 336 -4.31 -5.48 5.55
N MET A 337 -4.96 -4.65 4.72
CA MET A 337 -5.98 -5.08 3.75
C MET A 337 -5.43 -6.14 2.77
N VAL A 338 -4.23 -5.93 2.20
CA VAL A 338 -3.57 -6.95 1.36
C VAL A 338 -3.35 -8.24 2.14
N PHE A 339 -2.81 -8.16 3.36
CA PHE A 339 -2.56 -9.34 4.16
C PHE A 339 -3.84 -10.10 4.51
N GLN A 340 -4.92 -9.40 4.85
CA GLN A 340 -6.19 -10.04 5.16
C GLN A 340 -6.78 -10.76 3.93
N ARG A 341 -6.64 -10.18 2.73
CA ARG A 341 -7.18 -10.73 1.48
C ARG A 341 -6.35 -11.85 0.85
N SER A 342 -5.02 -11.74 0.86
CA SER A 342 -4.14 -12.65 0.11
C SER A 342 -3.14 -13.41 0.97
N LYS A 343 -2.99 -13.07 2.27
CA LYS A 343 -2.02 -13.65 3.20
C LYS A 343 -0.57 -13.59 2.68
N THR A 344 -0.26 -12.62 1.81
CA THR A 344 1.04 -12.50 1.15
C THR A 344 2.13 -12.06 2.13
N ARG A 345 3.27 -12.76 2.15
CA ARG A 345 4.42 -12.43 3.02
C ARG A 345 5.04 -11.07 2.72
N ALA A 346 4.97 -10.60 1.48
CA ALA A 346 5.48 -9.28 1.09
C ALA A 346 4.85 -8.14 1.89
N ALA A 347 3.55 -8.23 2.20
CA ALA A 347 2.86 -7.21 3.01
C ALA A 347 3.40 -7.17 4.45
N ILE A 348 3.68 -8.33 5.07
CA ILE A 348 4.23 -8.39 6.44
C ILE A 348 5.58 -7.67 6.54
N THR A 349 6.44 -7.83 5.54
CA THR A 349 7.76 -7.17 5.56
C THR A 349 7.62 -5.66 5.59
N VAL A 350 6.71 -5.09 4.80
CA VAL A 350 6.49 -3.64 4.76
C VAL A 350 5.72 -3.15 6.00
N LEU A 351 4.78 -3.94 6.52
CA LEU A 351 4.05 -3.64 7.78
C LEU A 351 5.00 -3.44 8.98
N ARG A 352 6.15 -4.12 9.00
CA ARG A 352 7.16 -3.92 10.04
C ARG A 352 7.73 -2.50 10.01
N GLU A 353 7.99 -1.95 8.82
CA GLU A 353 8.48 -0.57 8.68
C GLU A 353 7.41 0.45 9.06
N ALA A 354 6.16 0.24 8.62
CA ALA A 354 5.03 1.05 9.04
C ALA A 354 4.89 1.11 10.57
N ASN A 355 4.92 -0.05 11.24
CA ASN A 355 4.82 -0.12 12.70
C ASN A 355 6.01 0.54 13.42
N LYS A 356 7.22 0.51 12.83
CA LYS A 356 8.38 1.24 13.37
C LYS A 356 8.19 2.76 13.34
N ILE A 357 7.67 3.30 12.24
CA ILE A 357 7.38 4.73 12.11
C ILE A 357 6.26 5.12 13.08
N GLN A 358 5.16 4.38 13.07
CA GLN A 358 4.00 4.62 13.94
C GLN A 358 4.40 4.65 15.42
N ARG A 359 5.08 3.61 15.92
CA ARG A 359 5.44 3.54 17.35
C ARG A 359 6.33 4.70 17.80
N TYR A 360 7.29 5.10 16.96
CA TYR A 360 8.19 6.22 17.26
C TYR A 360 7.42 7.54 17.30
N ASN A 361 6.56 7.79 16.31
CA ASN A 361 5.80 9.03 16.23
C ASN A 361 4.75 9.13 17.34
N LEU A 362 4.03 8.06 17.64
CA LEU A 362 3.11 7.99 18.77
C LEU A 362 3.82 8.34 20.10
N TRP A 363 5.03 7.83 20.31
CA TRP A 363 5.80 8.14 21.50
C TRP A 363 6.16 9.63 21.58
N GLN A 364 6.68 10.19 20.48
CA GLN A 364 7.05 11.61 20.43
C GLN A 364 5.84 12.55 20.56
N MET A 365 4.71 12.20 19.95
CA MET A 365 3.45 12.94 20.08
C MET A 365 2.88 12.85 21.50
N GLY A 366 3.02 11.69 22.16
CA GLY A 366 2.69 11.51 23.58
C GLY A 366 3.52 12.42 24.48
N ARG A 367 4.85 12.48 24.27
CA ARG A 367 5.75 13.40 24.99
C ARG A 367 5.40 14.87 24.77
N ALA A 368 5.06 15.25 23.53
CA ALA A 368 4.63 16.60 23.22
C ALA A 368 3.32 16.98 23.94
N SER A 369 2.33 16.10 23.90
CA SER A 369 1.04 16.28 24.59
C SER A 369 1.24 16.38 26.11
N TRP A 370 2.11 15.54 26.67
CA TRP A 370 2.44 15.60 28.09
C TRP A 370 3.06 16.96 28.48
N ARG A 371 4.00 17.48 27.70
CA ARG A 371 4.56 18.83 27.94
C ARG A 371 3.50 19.92 27.85
N GLN A 372 2.56 19.83 26.90
CA GLN A 372 1.46 20.79 26.79
C GLN A 372 0.53 20.71 28.01
N ALA A 373 0.25 19.51 28.52
CA ALA A 373 -0.50 19.35 29.76
C ALA A 373 0.19 20.06 30.94
N GLN A 374 1.50 19.88 31.10
CA GLN A 374 2.28 20.55 32.14
C GLN A 374 2.26 22.09 32.01
N LEU A 375 2.26 22.62 30.78
CA LEU A 375 2.14 24.06 30.53
C LEU A 375 0.73 24.58 30.83
N ALA A 376 -0.31 23.83 30.46
CA ALA A 376 -1.69 24.17 30.74
C ALA A 376 -1.98 24.18 32.25
N VAL A 377 -1.44 23.21 33.00
CA VAL A 377 -1.48 23.17 34.47
C VAL A 377 -0.86 24.44 35.05
N LYS A 378 0.35 24.81 34.63
CA LYS A 378 1.03 26.03 35.09
C LYS A 378 0.26 27.30 34.76
N SER A 379 -0.48 27.29 33.67
CA SER A 379 -1.28 28.43 33.20
C SER A 379 -2.71 28.45 33.77
N GLY A 380 -3.05 27.51 34.65
CA GLY A 380 -4.38 27.41 35.27
C GLY A 380 -5.50 26.97 34.31
N LYS A 381 -5.17 26.49 33.12
CA LYS A 381 -6.13 26.09 32.09
C LYS A 381 -6.55 24.63 32.28
N LYS A 382 -7.59 24.43 33.10
CA LYS A 382 -7.97 23.09 33.57
C LYS A 382 -8.42 22.13 32.46
N GLU A 383 -9.28 22.58 31.56
CA GLU A 383 -9.81 21.75 30.47
C GLU A 383 -8.71 21.36 29.47
N GLU A 384 -7.89 22.33 29.03
CA GLU A 384 -6.74 22.07 28.13
C GLU A 384 -5.74 21.08 28.77
N ALA A 385 -5.51 21.17 30.08
CA ALA A 385 -4.64 20.22 30.78
C ALA A 385 -5.20 18.80 30.74
N ASP A 386 -6.51 18.64 30.98
CA ASP A 386 -7.18 17.33 30.98
C ASP A 386 -7.13 16.68 29.59
N ASP A 387 -7.43 17.45 28.55
CA ASP A 387 -7.39 16.99 27.15
C ASP A 387 -5.98 16.54 26.75
N HIS A 388 -4.97 17.32 27.13
CA HIS A 388 -3.57 16.99 26.83
C HIS A 388 -3.07 15.78 27.63
N PHE A 389 -3.46 15.64 28.90
CA PHE A 389 -3.14 14.45 29.70
C PHE A 389 -3.82 13.19 29.14
N PHE A 390 -5.09 13.29 28.77
CA PHE A 390 -5.83 12.19 28.14
C PHE A 390 -5.16 11.76 26.83
N THR A 391 -4.84 12.72 25.96
CA THR A 391 -4.16 12.48 24.69
C THR A 391 -2.79 11.84 24.90
N ALA A 392 -1.99 12.35 25.84
CA ALA A 392 -0.69 11.77 26.18
C ALA A 392 -0.83 10.30 26.63
N LYS A 393 -1.74 10.04 27.57
CA LYS A 393 -1.99 8.69 28.11
C LYS A 393 -2.36 7.71 26.99
N GLN A 394 -3.28 8.11 26.11
CA GLN A 394 -3.69 7.28 24.98
C GLN A 394 -2.52 6.97 24.04
N ARG A 395 -1.70 7.96 23.68
CA ARG A 395 -0.55 7.77 22.78
C ARG A 395 0.52 6.86 23.39
N TYR A 396 0.83 7.01 24.69
CA TYR A 396 1.76 6.10 25.38
C TYR A 396 1.26 4.65 25.40
N LEU A 397 -0.02 4.43 25.69
CA LEU A 397 -0.60 3.08 25.66
C LEU A 397 -0.56 2.47 24.25
N GLN A 398 -0.86 3.28 23.22
CA GLN A 398 -0.72 2.85 21.82
C GLN A 398 0.74 2.55 21.44
N THR A 399 1.71 3.31 21.94
CA THR A 399 3.13 2.99 21.73
C THR A 399 3.50 1.66 22.40
N LEU A 400 3.08 1.44 23.64
CA LEU A 400 3.39 0.22 24.40
C LEU A 400 2.80 -1.03 23.75
N SER A 401 1.57 -0.96 23.22
CA SER A 401 0.97 -2.10 22.50
C SER A 401 1.67 -2.43 21.18
N ARG A 402 2.51 -1.51 20.67
CA ARG A 402 3.29 -1.65 19.43
C ARG A 402 4.74 -2.08 19.66
N LEU A 403 5.17 -2.22 20.92
CA LEU A 403 6.56 -2.53 21.29
C LEU A 403 6.73 -3.97 21.77
N GLU A 404 7.83 -4.57 21.32
CA GLU A 404 8.39 -5.82 21.81
C GLU A 404 8.76 -5.68 23.30
N ARG A 405 8.61 -6.75 24.09
CA ARG A 405 8.79 -6.69 25.55
C ARG A 405 10.12 -6.09 25.98
N SER A 406 11.22 -6.43 25.30
CA SER A 406 12.55 -5.92 25.64
C SER A 406 12.67 -4.38 25.46
N LYS A 407 11.87 -3.80 24.56
CA LYS A 407 11.91 -2.39 24.17
C LYS A 407 10.90 -1.53 24.93
N GLN A 408 10.05 -2.14 25.76
CA GLN A 408 9.01 -1.41 26.52
C GLN A 408 9.56 -0.60 27.69
N HIS A 409 10.72 -0.96 28.26
CA HIS A 409 11.19 -0.44 29.54
C HIS A 409 11.22 1.10 29.62
N VAL A 410 11.83 1.78 28.64
CA VAL A 410 11.92 3.26 28.62
C VAL A 410 10.54 3.91 28.57
N VAL A 411 9.68 3.40 27.68
CA VAL A 411 8.35 3.97 27.45
C VAL A 411 7.44 3.72 28.66
N LEU A 412 7.58 2.56 29.30
CA LEU A 412 6.82 2.19 30.49
C LEU A 412 7.22 3.06 31.70
N GLU A 413 8.52 3.34 31.87
CA GLU A 413 8.99 4.24 32.91
C GLU A 413 8.42 5.66 32.73
N GLU A 414 8.48 6.20 31.51
CA GLU A 414 7.87 7.49 31.20
C GLU A 414 6.35 7.49 31.42
N PHE A 415 5.66 6.42 31.03
CA PHE A 415 4.23 6.28 31.23
C PHE A 415 3.84 6.26 32.71
N ASN A 416 4.62 5.59 33.55
CA ASN A 416 4.38 5.56 35.00
C ASN A 416 4.53 6.96 35.62
N ARG A 417 5.51 7.75 35.15
CA ARG A 417 5.67 9.16 35.57
C ARG A 417 4.47 10.01 35.14
N LEU A 418 4.03 9.84 33.89
CA LEU A 418 2.81 10.49 33.40
C LEU A 418 1.59 10.13 34.26
N GLN A 419 1.39 8.87 34.63
CA GLN A 419 0.27 8.46 35.49
C GLN A 419 0.34 9.09 36.89
N ALA A 420 1.53 9.18 37.47
CA ALA A 420 1.71 9.85 38.76
C ALA A 420 1.33 11.33 38.68
N GLU A 421 1.73 12.03 37.61
CA GLU A 421 1.36 13.43 37.39
C GLU A 421 -0.15 13.62 37.16
N ILE A 422 -0.79 12.74 36.38
CA ILE A 422 -2.25 12.76 36.18
C ILE A 422 -2.98 12.62 37.53
N THR A 423 -2.50 11.73 38.39
CA THR A 423 -3.09 11.48 39.71
C THR A 423 -2.94 12.69 40.62
N SER A 424 -1.75 13.28 40.66
CA SER A 424 -1.48 14.51 41.43
C SER A 424 -2.32 15.69 40.94
N TRP A 425 -2.49 15.82 39.62
CA TRP A 425 -3.35 16.85 39.03
C TRP A 425 -4.83 16.66 39.40
N ALA A 426 -5.33 15.42 39.37
CA ALA A 426 -6.70 15.12 39.79
C ALA A 426 -6.97 15.48 41.26
N GLN A 427 -6.00 15.22 42.16
CA GLN A 427 -6.08 15.61 43.57
C GLN A 427 -6.10 17.14 43.73
N THR A 428 -5.20 17.84 43.04
CA THR A 428 -5.13 19.32 43.07
C THR A 428 -6.45 19.95 42.61
N LYS A 429 -7.07 19.38 41.56
CA LYS A 429 -8.38 19.86 41.08
C LYS A 429 -9.50 19.64 42.10
N ALA A 430 -9.48 18.52 42.84
CA ALA A 430 -10.48 18.21 43.86
C ALA A 430 -10.36 19.17 45.06
N GLU A 431 -9.14 19.42 45.54
CA GLU A 431 -8.88 20.35 46.65
C GLU A 431 -9.33 21.78 46.32
N VAL A 432 -9.16 22.24 45.07
CA VAL A 432 -9.60 23.56 44.59
C VAL A 432 -11.11 23.63 44.35
N ALA A 433 -11.81 22.51 44.24
CA ALA A 433 -13.27 22.47 44.08
C ALA A 433 -14.01 22.42 45.42
N GLU A 434 -13.34 22.00 46.50
CA GLU A 434 -13.89 21.90 47.86
C GLU A 434 -13.63 23.15 48.73
N GLY A 435 -12.74 24.06 48.31
CA GLY A 435 -12.48 25.36 48.94
C GLY A 435 -13.07 26.52 48.16
#